data_AF-A0A925NP70-F1
#
_entry.id   AF-A0A925NP70-F1
#
_cell.length_a   1.000
_cell.length_b   1.000
_cell.length_c   1.000
_cell.angle_alpha   90.00
_cell.angle_beta   90.00
_cell.angle_gamma   90.00
#
_symmetry.space_group_name_H-M   'P 1'
#
loop_
_entity.id
_entity.type
_entity.pdbx_description
1 polymer ?
#
loop_
_entity_poly.entity_id
_entity_poly.type
_entity_poly.pdbx_seq_one_letter_code
_entity_poly.pdbx_strand_id
1 'polypeptide(L)' 'MLSHKLVAIGGISISNAETLIAEGADGIAMISDISKSENPDARAREWVELFENFPG' A
#
# COMPACT_ATOMS: atom_id res chain seq x y z
N MET A 1 15.20 -20.10 6.31
CA MET A 1 14.57 -18.98 5.57
C MET A 1 13.62 -18.29 6.54
N LEU A 2 13.86 -17.03 6.87
CA LEU A 2 13.06 -16.32 7.88
C LEU A 2 11.75 -15.85 7.21
N SER A 3 10.59 -16.32 7.69
CA SER A 3 9.26 -15.95 7.18
C SER A 3 8.63 -14.79 7.96
N HIS A 4 9.35 -13.67 8.08
CA HIS A 4 8.76 -12.49 8.72
C HIS A 4 7.84 -11.76 7.74
N LYS A 5 6.74 -11.22 8.26
CA LYS A 5 5.87 -10.34 7.49
C LYS A 5 6.60 -9.03 7.16
N LEU A 6 6.63 -8.67 5.89
CA LEU A 6 7.29 -7.47 5.38
C LEU A 6 6.28 -6.36 5.10
N VAL A 7 6.48 -5.18 5.70
CA VAL A 7 5.68 -3.99 5.42
C VAL A 7 6.54 -2.92 4.77
N ALA A 8 6.17 -2.50 3.55
CA ALA A 8 6.83 -1.40 2.85
C ALA A 8 6.37 -0.04 3.40
N ILE A 9 7.30 0.89 3.63
CA ILE A 9 7.00 2.25 4.12
C ILE A 9 7.96 3.28 3.51
N GLY A 10 7.49 4.52 3.34
CA GLY A 10 8.30 5.69 2.99
C GLY A 10 8.14 6.14 1.53
N GLY A 11 7.55 7.31 1.32
CA GLY A 11 7.38 7.88 -0.03
C GLY A 11 6.46 7.06 -0.94
N ILE A 12 5.53 6.30 -0.36
CA ILE A 12 4.63 5.42 -1.09
C ILE A 12 3.37 6.17 -1.55
N SER A 13 2.96 5.92 -2.79
CA SER A 13 1.74 6.43 -3.43
C SER A 13 1.11 5.31 -4.27
N ILE A 14 -0.15 5.44 -4.67
CA ILE A 14 -0.84 4.41 -5.46
C ILE A 14 -0.03 4.02 -6.72
N SER A 15 0.66 4.98 -7.33
CA SER A 15 1.47 4.78 -8.53
C SER A 15 2.68 3.86 -8.37
N ASN A 16 3.18 3.60 -7.15
CA ASN A 16 4.30 2.69 -6.90
C ASN A 16 3.94 1.48 -6.03
N ALA A 17 2.69 1.41 -5.57
CA ALA A 17 2.20 0.37 -4.69
C ALA A 17 2.30 -1.02 -5.30
N GLU A 18 1.82 -1.18 -6.54
CA GLU A 18 1.78 -2.49 -7.22
C GLU A 18 3.16 -3.13 -7.34
N THR A 19 4.20 -2.34 -7.67
CA THR A 19 5.57 -2.84 -7.72
C THR A 19 6.04 -3.33 -6.34
N LEU A 20 5.72 -2.62 -5.26
CA LEU A 20 6.13 -3.03 -3.91
C LEU A 20 5.46 -4.34 -3.47
N ILE A 21 4.19 -4.53 -3.84
CA ILE A 21 3.47 -5.79 -3.59
C ILE A 21 4.10 -6.93 -4.40
N ALA A 22 4.38 -6.69 -5.69
CA ALA A 22 5.03 -7.66 -6.58
C ALA A 22 6.41 -8.13 -6.07
N GLU A 23 7.18 -7.22 -5.47
CA GLU A 23 8.51 -7.51 -4.89
C GLU A 23 8.44 -8.22 -3.51
N GLY A 24 7.24 -8.56 -3.03
CA GLY A 24 7.03 -9.41 -1.87
C GLY A 24 6.68 -8.69 -0.57
N ALA A 25 6.21 -7.43 -0.63
CA ALA A 25 5.62 -6.80 0.54
C ALA A 25 4.29 -7.46 0.93
N ASP A 26 4.18 -7.94 2.16
CA ASP A 26 2.92 -8.45 2.74
C ASP A 26 1.97 -7.32 3.15
N GLY A 27 2.44 -6.08 3.17
CA GLY A 27 1.65 -4.90 3.51
C GLY A 27 2.34 -3.59 3.15
N ILE A 28 1.58 -2.51 3.18
CA ILE A 28 2.04 -1.17 2.85
C ILE A 28 1.62 -0.20 3.96
N ALA A 29 2.50 0.76 4.29
CA ALA A 29 2.21 1.85 5.20
C ALA A 29 2.48 3.22 4.57
N MET A 30 1.54 4.15 4.76
CA MET A 30 1.66 5.56 4.40
C MET A 30 1.06 6.46 5.47
N ILE A 31 1.47 7.73 5.46
CA ILE A 31 0.89 8.78 6.29
C ILE A 31 0.29 9.86 5.41
N SER A 32 1.14 10.55 4.62
CA SER A 32 0.74 11.75 3.88
C SER A 32 -0.33 11.52 2.83
N ASP A 33 -0.35 10.34 2.19
CA ASP A 33 -1.32 10.06 1.14
C ASP A 33 -2.75 9.96 1.69
N ILE A 34 -2.92 9.45 2.91
CA ILE A 34 -4.21 9.43 3.63
C ILE A 34 -4.46 10.78 4.31
N SER A 35 -3.52 11.24 5.14
CA SER A 35 -3.73 12.38 6.03
C SER A 35 -3.85 13.72 5.33
N LYS A 36 -3.37 13.82 4.07
CA LYS A 36 -3.48 15.02 3.24
C LYS A 36 -4.46 14.85 2.08
N SER A 37 -5.15 13.72 1.98
CA SER A 37 -6.24 13.55 1.02
C SER A 37 -7.41 14.47 1.38
N GLU A 38 -8.09 15.01 0.37
CA GLU A 38 -9.36 15.73 0.55
C GLU A 38 -10.46 14.82 1.14
N ASN A 39 -10.37 13.52 0.86
CA ASN A 39 -11.27 12.50 1.40
C ASN A 39 -10.46 11.28 1.88
N PRO A 40 -10.03 11.26 3.16
CA PRO A 40 -9.22 10.18 3.70
C PRO A 40 -9.88 8.81 3.64
N ASP A 41 -11.20 8.73 3.86
CA ASP A 41 -11.96 7.47 3.78
C ASP A 41 -11.99 6.92 2.36
N ALA A 42 -12.20 7.76 1.35
CA ALA A 42 -12.16 7.34 -0.05
C ALA A 42 -10.76 6.87 -0.43
N ARG A 43 -9.71 7.62 -0.06
CA ARG A 43 -8.33 7.21 -0.34
C ARG A 43 -7.95 5.91 0.36
N ALA A 44 -8.39 5.70 1.60
CA ALA A 44 -8.15 4.44 2.31
C ALA A 44 -8.80 3.25 1.57
N ARG A 45 -10.01 3.43 1.02
CA ARG A 45 -10.66 2.38 0.20
C ARG A 45 -9.88 2.08 -1.08
N GLU A 46 -9.40 3.10 -1.79
CA GLU A 46 -8.54 2.90 -2.98
C GLU A 46 -7.31 2.03 -2.64
N TRP A 47 -6.69 2.25 -1.48
CA TRP A 47 -5.56 1.44 -1.00
C TRP A 47 -5.94 -0.01 -0.70
N VAL A 48 -7.10 -0.24 -0.06
CA VAL A 48 -7.62 -1.59 0.20
C VAL A 48 -7.94 -2.30 -1.11
N GLU A 49 -8.65 -1.63 -2.02
CA GLU A 49 -9.02 -2.17 -3.33
C GLU A 49 -7.79 -2.54 -4.17
N LEU A 50 -6.74 -1.71 -4.15
CA LEU A 50 -5.48 -2.03 -4.83
C LEU A 50 -4.87 -3.32 -4.29
N PHE A 51 -4.85 -3.50 -2.96
CA PHE A 51 -4.23 -4.66 -2.32
C PHE A 51 -5.06 -5.94 -2.52
N GLU A 52 -6.39 -5.83 -2.45
CA GLU A 52 -7.30 -6.98 -2.65
C GLU A 52 -7.40 -7.42 -4.11
N ASN A 53 -7.32 -6.49 -5.06
CA ASN A 53 -7.41 -6.77 -6.48
C ASN A 53 -6.04 -6.95 -7.15
N PHE A 54 -4.94 -6.89 -6.40
CA PHE A 54 -3.62 -7.11 -6.96
C PHE A 54 -3.53 -8.53 -7.54
N PRO A 55 -3.27 -8.67 -8.86
CA PRO A 55 -3.46 -9.95 -9.55
C PRO A 55 -2.44 -11.03 -9.17
N GLY A 56 -1.40 -10.70 -8.41
CA GLY A 56 -0.45 -11.66 -7.82
C GLY A 56 0.31 -12.48 -8.83
#